data_AF-A0A7G9WHJ6-F1
#
_entry.id   AF-A0A7G9WHJ6-F1
#
_cell.length_a   1.000
_cell.length_b   1.000
_cell.length_c   1.000
_cell.angle_alpha   90.00
_cell.angle_beta   90.00
_cell.angle_gamma   90.00
#
_symmetry.space_group_name_H-M   'P 1'
#
loop_
_entity.id
_entity.type
_entity.pdbx_description
1 polymer ?
#
loop_
_entity_poly.entity_id
_entity_poly.type
_entity_poly.pdbx_seq_one_letter_code
_entity_poly.pdbx_strand_id
1 'polypeptide(L)'
;MDKDVIMRIAICDDELLIRQQLRDKTEVFMAEWQMPYTLDVFANGEELLAGETIYDIILLDVQLMGMDGMRAAMAMKARCMDTLVIFISSFVQYAPLGYQSAIRYICMFCGESGLH
;
A
#
# COMPACT_ATOMS: atom_id res chain seq x y z
N MET A 1 8.22 -25.47 14.18
CA MET A 1 8.88 -24.23 14.62
C MET A 1 8.60 -23.24 13.53
N ASP A 2 7.51 -22.50 13.70
CA ASP A 2 7.05 -21.51 12.74
C ASP A 2 8.18 -20.52 12.48
N LYS A 3 8.45 -20.28 11.20
CA LYS A 3 9.34 -19.21 10.79
C LYS A 3 8.71 -17.92 11.34
N ASP A 4 9.48 -17.14 12.09
CA ASP A 4 9.17 -15.75 12.38
C ASP A 4 9.09 -14.99 11.04
N VAL A 5 7.95 -15.07 10.36
CA VAL A 5 7.70 -14.35 9.12
C VAL A 5 7.35 -12.93 9.54
N ILE A 6 8.32 -12.04 9.41
CA ILE A 6 8.13 -10.60 9.62
C ILE A 6 7.46 -10.04 8.36
N MET A 7 6.26 -9.48 8.52
CA MET A 7 5.53 -8.83 7.44
C MET A 7 6.15 -7.48 7.10
N ARG A 8 6.48 -7.23 5.83
CA ARG A 8 7.05 -5.98 5.36
C ARG A 8 5.97 -5.11 4.74
N ILE A 9 5.76 -3.94 5.31
CA ILE A 9 4.70 -3.01 4.90
C ILE A 9 5.32 -1.68 4.48
N ALA A 10 4.83 -1.12 3.39
CA ALA A 10 5.13 0.24 2.95
C ALA A 10 3.86 1.10 2.94
N ILE A 11 4.00 2.38 3.28
CA ILE A 11 2.99 3.41 3.08
C ILE A 11 3.59 4.50 2.19
N CYS A 12 2.88 4.92 1.14
CA CYS A 12 3.33 5.99 0.27
C CYS A 12 2.16 6.94 -0.06
N ASP A 13 2.31 8.19 0.37
CA ASP A 13 1.32 9.26 0.25
C ASP A 13 2.07 10.61 0.43
N ASP A 14 1.79 11.62 -0.37
CA ASP A 14 2.50 12.91 -0.30
C ASP A 14 2.02 13.79 0.87
N GLU A 15 0.82 13.55 1.38
CA GLU A 15 0.25 14.24 2.53
C GLU A 15 0.78 13.64 3.86
N LEU A 16 1.59 14.42 4.58
CA LEU A 16 2.15 14.00 5.88
C LEU A 16 1.08 13.55 6.88
N LEU A 17 -0.05 14.26 6.94
CA LEU A 17 -1.13 13.95 7.86
C LEU A 17 -1.76 12.59 7.54
N ILE A 18 -1.97 12.28 6.26
CA ILE A 18 -2.53 11.00 5.83
C ILE A 18 -1.55 9.86 6.12
N ARG A 19 -0.26 10.04 5.82
CA ARG A 19 0.79 9.08 6.18
C ARG A 19 0.82 8.76 7.67
N GLN A 20 0.73 9.78 8.52
CA GLN A 20 0.70 9.59 9.98
C GLN A 20 -0.54 8.80 10.41
N GLN A 21 -1.73 9.17 9.90
CA GLN A 21 -2.96 8.45 10.22
C GLN A 21 -2.93 6.99 9.76
N LEU A 22 -2.34 6.71 8.59
CA LEU A 22 -2.19 5.34 8.08
C LEU A 22 -1.21 4.55 8.93
N ARG A 23 -0.05 5.15 9.28
CA ARG A 23 0.91 4.54 10.19
C ARG A 23 0.25 4.16 11.50
N ASP A 24 -0.39 5.10 12.19
CA ASP A 24 -1.00 4.86 13.50
C ASP A 24 -2.04 3.73 13.44
N LYS A 25 -2.88 3.72 12.40
CA LYS A 25 -3.88 2.65 12.19
C LYS A 25 -3.23 1.30 11.91
N THR A 26 -2.18 1.26 11.10
CA THR A 26 -1.43 0.03 10.81
C THR A 26 -0.75 -0.49 12.07
N GLU A 27 -0.12 0.37 12.87
CA GLU A 27 0.56 -0.02 14.10
C GLU A 27 -0.43 -0.58 15.14
N VAL A 28 -1.58 0.08 15.34
CA VAL A 28 -2.65 -0.42 16.22
C VAL A 28 -3.14 -1.80 15.76
N PHE A 29 -3.43 -1.96 14.46
CA PHE A 29 -3.88 -3.23 13.92
C PHE A 29 -2.82 -4.32 14.14
N MET A 30 -1.56 -4.08 13.79
CA MET A 30 -0.51 -5.10 13.94
C MET A 30 -0.28 -5.50 15.40
N ALA A 31 -0.41 -4.54 16.34
CA ALA A 31 -0.31 -4.80 17.77
C ALA A 31 -1.48 -5.68 18.28
N GLU A 32 -2.71 -5.43 17.83
CA GLU A 32 -3.89 -6.25 18.19
C GLU A 32 -3.73 -7.72 17.77
N TRP A 33 -3.12 -7.95 16.61
CA TRP A 33 -2.91 -9.30 16.06
C TRP A 33 -1.56 -9.93 16.47
N GLN A 34 -0.74 -9.22 17.25
CA GLN A 34 0.59 -9.65 17.69
C GLN A 34 1.49 -10.15 16.54
N MET A 35 1.34 -9.57 15.35
CA MET A 35 2.08 -9.97 14.15
C MET A 35 3.42 -9.22 14.10
N PRO A 36 4.57 -9.90 13.96
CA PRO A 36 5.84 -9.23 13.69
C PRO A 36 5.81 -8.52 12.33
N TYR A 37 6.19 -7.24 12.29
CA TYR A 37 6.21 -6.46 11.05
C TYR A 37 7.32 -5.40 11.03
N THR A 38 7.62 -4.92 9.83
CA THR A 38 8.36 -3.68 9.60
C THR A 38 7.49 -2.73 8.79
N LEU A 39 7.59 -1.43 9.09
CA LEU A 39 6.79 -0.40 8.43
C LEU A 39 7.66 0.76 7.95
N ASP A 40 7.72 0.92 6.63
CA ASP A 40 8.39 2.04 5.97
C ASP A 40 7.37 3.03 5.42
N VAL A 41 7.72 4.32 5.40
CA VAL A 41 6.85 5.43 4.97
C VAL A 41 7.60 6.33 4.01
N PHE A 42 6.96 6.63 2.87
CA PHE A 42 7.54 7.36 1.75
C PHE A 42 6.67 8.55 1.38
N ALA A 43 7.28 9.69 1.03
CA ALA A 43 6.56 10.91 0.65
C ALA A 43 6.19 10.97 -0.84
N ASN A 44 6.79 10.12 -1.66
CA ASN A 44 6.59 10.11 -3.10
C ASN A 44 6.95 8.74 -3.69
N GLY A 45 6.54 8.52 -4.95
CA GLY A 45 6.76 7.25 -5.64
C GLY A 45 8.24 6.99 -5.92
N GLU A 46 9.03 8.03 -6.14
CA GLU A 46 10.47 7.93 -6.39
C GLU A 46 11.21 7.37 -5.16
N GLU A 47 10.89 7.84 -3.96
CA GLU A 47 11.44 7.31 -2.70
C GLU A 47 11.08 5.83 -2.49
N LEU A 48 9.81 5.46 -2.74
CA LEU A 48 9.35 4.07 -2.69
C LEU A 48 10.12 3.18 -3.67
N LEU A 49 10.40 3.69 -4.87
CA LEU A 49 11.12 2.97 -5.91
C LEU A 49 12.64 3.02 -5.77
N ALA A 50 13.20 3.92 -4.97
CA ALA A 50 14.65 4.03 -4.81
C ALA A 50 15.27 2.83 -4.08
N GLY A 51 14.50 2.21 -3.17
CA GLY A 51 14.94 1.02 -2.44
C GLY A 51 14.83 -0.28 -3.23
N GLU A 52 15.48 -1.33 -2.73
CA GLU A 52 15.40 -2.70 -3.26
C GLU A 52 14.50 -3.61 -2.40
N THR A 53 13.90 -3.07 -1.34
CA THR A 53 13.05 -3.82 -0.42
C THR A 53 11.81 -4.36 -1.14
N ILE A 54 11.57 -5.67 -0.97
CA ILE A 54 10.33 -6.31 -1.37
C ILE A 54 9.36 -6.24 -0.21
N TYR A 55 8.17 -5.69 -0.45
CA TYR A 55 7.11 -5.56 0.52
C TYR A 55 6.05 -6.63 0.30
N ASP A 56 5.45 -7.11 1.39
CA ASP A 56 4.27 -7.97 1.33
C ASP A 56 3.03 -7.12 1.05
N ILE A 57 2.96 -5.92 1.64
CA ILE A 57 1.84 -4.99 1.51
C ILE A 57 2.36 -3.57 1.25
N ILE A 58 1.73 -2.87 0.30
CA ILE A 58 1.96 -1.45 0.05
C ILE A 58 0.61 -0.73 0.13
N LEU A 59 0.47 0.21 1.06
CA LEU A 59 -0.62 1.17 1.10
C LEU A 59 -0.20 2.39 0.28
N LEU A 60 -0.89 2.66 -0.81
CA LEU A 60 -0.42 3.59 -1.84
C LEU A 60 -1.51 4.58 -2.22
N ASP A 61 -1.22 5.88 -2.14
CA ASP A 61 -2.08 6.87 -2.78
C ASP A 61 -1.95 6.81 -4.30
N VAL A 62 -3.07 7.03 -4.98
CA VAL A 62 -3.15 7.09 -6.44
C VAL A 62 -2.57 8.42 -6.95
N GLN A 63 -2.74 9.50 -6.19
CA GLN A 63 -2.44 10.88 -6.60
C GLN A 63 -1.19 11.44 -5.93
N LEU A 64 -0.05 10.78 -6.10
CA LEU A 64 1.21 11.32 -5.58
C LEU A 64 1.68 12.54 -6.39
N MET A 65 2.37 13.46 -5.71
CA MET A 65 3.12 14.52 -6.37
C MET A 65 4.31 13.93 -7.16
N GLY A 66 4.44 14.29 -8.43
CA GLY A 66 5.56 13.90 -9.30
C GLY A 66 5.31 12.63 -10.12
N MET A 67 5.01 11.51 -9.45
CA MET A 67 4.75 10.22 -10.09
C MET A 67 3.29 9.78 -9.90
N ASP A 68 2.71 9.14 -10.90
CA ASP A 68 1.40 8.48 -10.76
C ASP A 68 1.53 7.23 -9.86
N GLY A 69 0.73 7.14 -8.80
CA GLY A 69 0.74 6.01 -7.87
C GLY A 69 0.48 4.66 -8.56
N MET A 70 -0.31 4.65 -9.64
CA MET A 70 -0.51 3.45 -10.44
C MET A 70 0.79 2.98 -11.11
N ARG A 71 1.66 3.90 -11.54
CA ARG A 71 2.96 3.57 -12.12
C ARG A 71 3.92 3.04 -11.07
N ALA A 72 3.93 3.63 -9.88
CA ALA A 72 4.69 3.11 -8.74
C ALA A 72 4.25 1.67 -8.39
N ALA A 73 2.94 1.41 -8.34
CA ALA A 73 2.39 0.07 -8.11
C ALA A 73 2.86 -0.95 -9.17
N MET A 74 2.81 -0.59 -10.45
CA MET A 74 3.26 -1.47 -11.54
C MET A 74 4.76 -1.79 -11.42
N ALA A 75 5.59 -0.79 -11.09
CA ALA A 75 7.02 -1.01 -10.90
C ALA A 75 7.33 -1.89 -9.69
N MET A 76 6.60 -1.75 -8.58
CA MET A 76 6.74 -2.62 -7.40
C MET A 76 6.28 -4.06 -7.70
N LYS A 77 5.16 -4.23 -8.41
CA LYS A 77 4.68 -5.54 -8.86
C LYS A 77 5.65 -6.22 -9.83
N ALA A 78 6.36 -5.46 -10.67
CA ALA A 78 7.39 -6.00 -11.55
C ALA A 78 8.62 -6.52 -10.78
N ARG A 79 8.89 -6.00 -9.57
CA ARG A 79 9.93 -6.52 -8.68
C ARG A 79 9.49 -7.80 -7.97
N CYS A 80 8.24 -7.85 -7.53
CA CYS A 80 7.65 -9.03 -6.90
C CYS A 80 6.14 -9.06 -7.13
N MET A 81 5.68 -10.06 -7.89
CA MET A 81 4.27 -10.22 -8.26
C MET A 81 3.36 -10.43 -7.04
N ASP A 82 3.89 -11.04 -5.98
CA ASP A 82 3.16 -11.39 -4.75
C ASP A 82 2.91 -10.18 -3.84
N THR A 83 3.56 -9.03 -4.10
CA THR A 83 3.34 -7.78 -3.37
C THR A 83 1.87 -7.36 -3.43
N LEU A 84 1.15 -7.28 -2.31
CA LEU A 84 -0.21 -6.78 -2.28
C LEU A 84 -0.21 -5.25 -2.28
N VAL A 85 -0.72 -4.62 -3.34
CA VAL A 85 -0.88 -3.16 -3.40
C VAL A 85 -2.32 -2.81 -3.08
N ILE A 86 -2.50 -1.96 -2.08
CA ILE A 86 -3.76 -1.43 -1.60
C ILE A 86 -3.78 0.07 -1.88
N PHE A 87 -4.65 0.49 -2.79
CA PHE A 87 -4.83 1.91 -3.05
C PHE A 87 -5.65 2.59 -1.94
N ILE A 88 -5.18 3.75 -1.48
CA ILE A 88 -5.84 4.60 -0.48
C ILE A 88 -5.96 5.98 -1.06
N SER A 89 -7.13 6.35 -1.58
CA SER A 89 -7.38 7.68 -2.12
C SER A 89 -8.66 8.28 -1.57
N SER A 90 -8.64 9.59 -1.32
CA SER A 90 -9.75 10.40 -0.81
C SER A 90 -10.80 10.74 -1.89
N PHE A 91 -10.75 10.12 -3.08
CA PHE A 91 -11.71 10.37 -4.15
C PHE A 91 -13.16 9.96 -3.77
N VAL A 92 -13.91 10.94 -3.27
CA VAL A 92 -15.34 10.84 -2.88
C VAL A 92 -16.29 10.75 -4.10
N GLN A 93 -15.81 10.91 -5.34
CA GLN A 93 -16.72 11.16 -6.47
C GLN A 93 -17.52 9.99 -7.04
N TYR A 94 -17.41 8.77 -6.51
CA TYR A 94 -18.28 7.65 -6.93
C TYR A 94 -18.72 6.72 -5.78
N ALA A 95 -18.77 7.22 -4.55
CA ALA A 95 -19.59 6.58 -3.53
C ALA A 95 -21.05 6.99 -3.76
N PRO A 96 -22.02 6.07 -3.97
CA PRO A 96 -23.43 6.45 -3.94
C PRO A 96 -23.69 7.15 -2.60
N LEU A 97 -24.32 8.33 -2.65
CA LEU A 97 -24.51 9.26 -1.54
C LEU A 97 -24.64 8.54 -0.19
N GLY A 98 -23.63 8.70 0.69
CA GLY A 98 -23.73 8.22 2.07
C GLY A 98 -22.42 7.89 2.81
N TYR A 99 -21.27 7.83 2.14
CA TYR A 99 -20.01 7.47 2.81
C TYR A 99 -19.03 8.66 2.85
N GLN A 100 -18.99 9.38 3.98
CA GLN A 100 -18.15 10.57 4.13
C GLN A 100 -16.68 10.28 4.48
N SER A 101 -16.22 9.03 4.46
CA SER A 101 -14.80 8.68 4.67
C SER A 101 -14.49 7.29 4.10
N ALA A 102 -14.73 7.08 2.80
CA ALA A 102 -14.39 5.81 2.16
C ALA A 102 -12.94 5.82 1.64
N ILE A 103 -12.04 5.14 2.35
CA ILE A 103 -10.81 4.64 1.72
C ILE A 103 -11.24 3.61 0.67
N ARG A 104 -10.99 3.89 -0.61
CA ARG A 104 -11.36 2.99 -1.71
C ARG A 104 -10.24 1.98 -1.98
N TYR A 105 -10.40 0.76 -1.48
CA TYR A 105 -9.50 -0.36 -1.75
C TYR A 105 -9.72 -0.90 -3.17
N ILE A 106 -8.79 -0.67 -4.09
CA ILE A 106 -8.72 -1.42 -5.36
C ILE A 106 -7.68 -2.52 -5.15
N CYS A 107 -8.15 -3.75 -4.99
CA CYS A 107 -7.28 -4.92 -4.93
C CYS A 107 -7.02 -5.40 -6.36
N MET A 108 -5.81 -5.16 -6.88
CA MET A 108 -5.35 -5.76 -8.12
C MET A 108 -4.85 -7.18 -7.84
N PHE A 109 -5.77 -8.15 -7.92
CA PHE A 109 -5.39 -9.55 -8.15
C PHE A 109 -5.11 -9.73 -9.64
N CYS A 110 -3.86 -10.01 -10.01
CA CYS A 110 -3.59 -10.61 -11.31
C CYS A 110 -3.75 -12.13 -11.13
N GLY A 111 -4.92 -12.64 -11.51
CA GLY A 111 -5.12 -14.08 -11.69
C GLY A 111 -4.24 -14.56 -12.85
N GLU A 112 -3.44 -15.58 -12.55
CA GLU A 112 -2.69 -16.49 -13.42
C GLU A 112 -2.40 -16.03 -14.88
N SER A 113 -1.12 -15.83 -15.16
CA SER A 113 -0.61 -16.00 -16.52
C SER A 113 -0.41 -17.50 -16.78
N GLY A 114 -1.20 -18.10 -17.69
CA GLY A 114 -0.82 -19.36 -18.33
C GLY A 114 -1.95 -20.25 -18.85
N LEU A 115 -2.02 -20.36 -20.18
CA LEU A 115 -2.61 -21.43 -21.02
C LEU A 115 -4.14 -21.60 -21.02
N HIS A 116 -4.80 -21.06 -22.05
CA HIS A 116 -5.30 -21.78 -23.23
C HIS A 116 -5.80 -20.80 -24.30
#